data_AF-A0A670JN76-F1
#
_entry.id   AF-A0A670JN76-F1
#
_cell.length_a   1.000
_cell.length_b   1.000
_cell.length_c   1.000
_cell.angle_alpha   90.00
_cell.angle_beta   90.00
_cell.angle_gamma   90.00
#
_symmetry.space_group_name_H-M   'P 1'
#
loop_
_entity.id
_entity.type
_entity.pdbx_description
1 polymer ?
#
loop_
_entity_poly.entity_id
_entity_poly.type
_entity_poly.pdbx_seq_one_letter_code
_entity_poly.pdbx_strand_id
1 'polypeptide(L)'
;LLSSSPPPGFANLLEGLAREVLRSQPVDIPSFAAKYFETLLIERENWWDGEKKMHWKSEGAEKTCSSFPSWPFGVQVQSAWLAL
;
A
#
# COMPACT_ATOMS: atom_id res chain seq x y z
N LEU A 1 24.51 23.03 8.60
CA LEU A 1 23.07 23.35 8.51
C LEU A 1 22.34 22.04 8.32
N LEU A 2 21.76 21.49 9.39
CA LEU A 2 21.05 20.21 9.30
C LEU A 2 19.82 20.39 8.42
N SER A 3 19.69 19.55 7.40
CA SER A 3 18.47 19.45 6.60
C SER A 3 17.31 19.12 7.54
N SER A 4 16.41 20.08 7.77
CA SER A 4 15.20 19.92 8.57
C SER A 4 14.08 19.20 7.81
N SER A 5 14.36 18.73 6.59
CA SER A 5 13.38 18.01 5.80
C SER A 5 13.24 16.59 6.34
N PRO A 6 12.00 16.10 6.54
CA PRO A 6 11.79 14.70 6.85
C PRO A 6 12.31 13.81 5.70
N PRO A 7 12.64 12.54 6.00
CA PRO A 7 13.03 11.57 4.98
C PRO A 7 11.95 11.43 3.89
N PRO A 8 12.35 11.16 2.64
CA PRO A 8 11.39 10.91 1.57
C PRO A 8 10.47 9.74 1.93
N GLY A 9 9.18 9.88 1.62
CA GLY A 9 8.16 8.86 1.88
C GLY A 9 7.56 8.88 3.29
N PHE A 10 8.12 9.63 4.23
CA PHE A 10 7.56 9.72 5.59
C PHE A 10 6.14 10.33 5.61
N ALA A 11 5.91 11.37 4.81
CA ALA A 11 4.59 12.00 4.67
C ALA A 11 3.53 11.00 4.16
N ASN A 12 3.86 10.19 3.15
CA ASN A 12 2.95 9.19 2.59
C ASN A 12 2.59 8.11 3.64
N LEU A 13 3.55 7.73 4.48
CA LEU A 13 3.34 6.76 5.55
C LEU A 13 2.32 7.27 6.59
N LEU A 14 2.43 8.57 6.95
CA LEU A 14 1.49 9.22 7.86
C LEU A 14 0.13 9.48 7.23
N GLU A 15 0.08 9.83 5.95
CA GLU A 15 -1.19 9.97 5.22
C GLU A 15 -1.94 8.64 5.20
N GLY A 16 -1.22 7.53 5.00
CA GLY A 16 -1.79 6.19 5.04
C GLY A 16 -2.42 5.84 6.39
N LEU A 17 -1.67 6.08 7.48
CA LEU A 17 -2.19 5.92 8.83
C LEU A 17 -3.41 6.81 9.10
N ALA A 18 -3.34 8.09 8.72
CA ALA A 18 -4.41 9.06 8.98
C ALA A 18 -5.72 8.66 8.28
N ARG A 19 -5.64 8.20 7.03
CA ARG A 19 -6.81 7.70 6.29
C ARG A 19 -7.46 6.52 7.00
N GLU A 20 -6.64 5.62 7.54
CA GLU A 20 -7.12 4.40 8.17
C GLU A 20 -7.72 4.65 9.58
N VAL A 21 -7.15 5.61 10.33
CA VAL A 21 -7.74 6.11 11.58
C VAL A 21 -9.10 6.75 11.33
N LEU A 22 -9.24 7.58 10.30
CA LEU A 22 -10.53 8.20 9.95
C LEU A 22 -11.58 7.17 9.51
N ARG A 23 -11.15 6.08 8.86
CA ARG A 23 -12.04 5.00 8.41
C ARG A 23 -12.53 4.13 9.57
N SER A 24 -11.65 3.73 10.47
CA SER A 24 -11.93 2.77 11.54
C SER A 24 -12.37 3.41 12.86
N GLN A 25 -12.14 4.71 13.03
CA GLN A 25 -12.39 5.48 14.26
C GLN A 25 -12.01 4.71 15.55
N PRO A 26 -10.74 4.30 15.67
CA PRO A 26 -10.29 3.50 16.80
C PRO A 26 -10.26 4.36 18.08
N VAL A 27 -10.60 3.75 19.22
CA VAL A 27 -10.54 4.41 20.53
C VAL A 27 -9.09 4.65 20.99
N ASP A 28 -8.17 3.75 20.61
CA ASP A 28 -6.76 3.79 20.99
C ASP A 28 -5.88 3.94 19.74
N ILE A 29 -5.60 5.20 19.39
CA ILE A 29 -4.84 5.55 18.19
C ILE A 29 -3.38 5.06 18.25
N PRO A 30 -2.63 5.22 19.35
CA PRO A 30 -1.26 4.68 19.46
C PRO A 30 -1.18 3.16 19.21
N SER A 31 -2.05 2.38 19.84
CA SER A 31 -2.05 0.92 19.65
C SER A 31 -2.49 0.53 18.24
N PHE A 32 -3.43 1.28 17.65
CA PHE A 32 -3.83 1.09 16.26
C PHE A 32 -2.67 1.35 15.30
N ALA A 33 -1.94 2.45 15.48
CA ALA A 33 -0.80 2.81 14.65
C ALA A 33 0.33 1.76 14.71
N ALA A 34 0.62 1.22 15.88
CA ALA A 34 1.61 0.16 16.04
C ALA A 34 1.24 -1.08 15.20
N LYS A 35 0.00 -1.56 15.31
CA LYS A 35 -0.51 -2.69 14.52
C LYS A 35 -0.53 -2.41 13.02
N TYR A 36 -0.88 -1.18 12.63
CA TYR A 36 -0.88 -0.75 11.24
C TYR A 36 0.52 -0.83 10.64
N PHE A 37 1.53 -0.26 11.30
CA PHE A 37 2.92 -0.31 10.82
C PHE A 37 3.53 -1.71 10.85
N GLU A 38 3.18 -2.53 11.86
CA GLU A 38 3.58 -3.94 11.90
C GLU A 38 3.07 -4.71 10.69
N THR A 39 1.81 -4.48 10.31
CA THR A 39 1.21 -5.10 9.11
C THR A 39 1.96 -4.69 7.84
N LEU A 40 2.25 -3.40 7.66
CA LEU A 40 3.01 -2.90 6.50
C LEU A 40 4.44 -3.49 6.43
N LEU A 41 5.09 -3.69 7.58
CA LEU A 41 6.41 -4.31 7.65
C LEU A 41 6.35 -5.78 7.23
N ILE A 42 5.38 -6.53 7.73
CA ILE A 42 5.17 -7.94 7.36
C ILE A 42 4.88 -8.06 5.86
N GLU A 43 4.02 -7.20 5.29
CA GLU A 43 3.75 -7.20 3.85
C GLU A 43 5.01 -6.95 3.03
N ARG A 44 5.87 -6.02 3.46
CA ARG A 44 7.15 -5.73 2.82
C ARG A 44 8.11 -6.92 2.91
N GLU A 45 8.22 -7.54 4.08
CA GLU A 45 9.09 -8.70 4.33
C GLU A 45 8.62 -9.92 3.52
N ASN A 46 7.31 -10.19 3.52
CA ASN A 46 6.68 -11.28 2.77
C ASN A 46 6.82 -11.08 1.26
N TRP A 47 6.78 -9.84 0.78
CA TRP A 47 7.05 -9.52 -0.63
C TRP A 47 8.52 -9.83 -0.98
N TRP A 48 9.45 -9.51 -0.08
CA TRP A 48 10.88 -9.74 -0.28
C TRP A 48 11.27 -11.22 -0.19
N ASP A 49 10.64 -11.99 0.70
CA ASP A 49 10.81 -13.45 0.82
C ASP A 49 10.00 -14.23 -0.24
N GLY A 50 9.27 -13.50 -1.10
CA GLY A 50 8.28 -13.96 -2.07
C GLY A 50 8.80 -14.53 -3.39
N GLU A 51 10.11 -14.72 -3.58
CA GLU A 51 10.59 -15.61 -4.67
C GLU A 51 10.25 -17.10 -4.41
N LYS A 52 9.81 -17.47 -3.19
CA LYS A 52 9.46 -18.85 -2.83
C LYS A 52 7.97 -19.10 -2.60
N LYS A 53 7.10 -18.69 -3.53
CA LYS A 53 5.86 -19.41 -3.94
C LYS A 53 4.95 -18.52 -4.79
N MET A 54 5.33 -18.34 -6.04
CA MET A 54 4.35 -18.07 -7.11
C MET A 54 4.56 -19.11 -8.20
N HIS A 55 4.28 -20.38 -7.88
CA HIS A 55 3.94 -21.35 -8.92
C HIS A 55 2.58 -20.93 -9.48
N TRP A 56 2.61 -20.09 -10.52
CA TRP A 56 1.43 -19.84 -11.33
C TRP A 56 1.00 -21.15 -11.98
N LYS A 57 -0.10 -21.74 -11.51
CA LYS A 57 -0.80 -22.77 -12.28
C LYS A 57 -1.70 -22.04 -13.28
N SER A 58 -1.18 -21.85 -14.49
CA SER A 58 -1.93 -21.30 -15.61
C SER A 58 -2.87 -22.36 -16.16
N GLU A 59 -4.11 -22.38 -15.69
CA GLU A 59 -5.21 -23.06 -16.37
C GLU A 59 -6.13 -22.00 -16.99
N GLY A 60 -6.04 -21.90 -18.32
CA GLY A 60 -7.15 -21.59 -19.23
C GLY A 60 -8.00 -20.34 -18.98
N ALA A 61 -7.84 -19.39 -19.90
CA ALA A 61 -8.80 -18.36 -20.31
C ALA A 61 -8.75 -17.00 -19.59
N GLU A 62 -8.74 -15.97 -20.45
CA GLU A 62 -8.92 -14.55 -20.18
C GLU A 62 -7.80 -13.81 -19.43
N LYS A 63 -6.79 -13.43 -20.21
CA LYS A 63 -5.84 -12.35 -19.90
C LYS A 63 -6.57 -11.01 -19.96
N THR A 64 -7.38 -10.72 -18.94
CA THR A 64 -7.56 -9.35 -18.50
C THR A 64 -6.37 -9.02 -17.60
N CYS A 65 -5.70 -7.90 -17.85
CA CYS A 65 -4.74 -7.35 -16.89
C CYS A 65 -5.57 -6.79 -15.73
N SER A 66 -5.99 -7.68 -14.83
CA SER A 66 -6.88 -7.39 -13.71
C SER A 66 -6.26 -7.79 -12.38
N SER A 67 -4.93 -7.70 -12.25
CA SER A 67 -4.31 -7.84 -10.94
C SER A 67 -2.91 -7.25 -10.92
N PHE A 68 -2.84 -5.92 -11.11
CA PHE A 68 -1.89 -5.19 -10.28
C PHE A 68 -2.35 -5.43 -8.84
N PRO A 69 -1.47 -5.84 -7.90
CA PRO A 69 -1.87 -5.98 -6.51
C PRO A 69 -2.55 -4.68 -6.13
N SER A 70 -3.82 -4.77 -5.75
CA SER A 70 -4.58 -3.61 -5.32
C SER A 70 -3.80 -3.00 -4.19
N TRP A 71 -3.10 -1.91 -4.48
CA TRP A 71 -2.55 -1.04 -3.46
C TRP A 71 -3.70 -0.74 -2.49
N PRO A 72 -3.51 -0.80 -1.17
CA PRO A 72 -4.59 -0.48 -0.23
C PRO A 72 -5.02 0.99 -0.28
N PHE A 73 -4.38 1.80 -1.13
CA PHE A 73 -4.68 3.22 -1.30
C PHE A 73 -5.29 3.48 -2.68
N GLY A 74 -6.62 3.55 -2.70
CA GLY A 74 -7.38 4.08 -3.81
C GLY A 74 -7.06 5.56 -4.03
N VAL A 75 -6.19 5.84 -4.99
CA VAL A 75 -6.24 7.04 -5.83
C VAL A 75 -6.06 6.59 -7.28
N GLN A 76 -7.17 6.17 -7.88
CA GLN A 76 -7.28 5.99 -9.32
C GLN A 76 -7.57 7.36 -9.92
N VAL A 77 -6.53 8.19 -10.08
CA VAL A 77 -6.63 9.37 -10.95
C VAL A 77 -6.70 8.83 -12.38
N GLN A 78 -7.90 8.89 -12.96
CA GLN A 78 -8.15 8.62 -14.36
C GLN A 78 -7.35 9.60 -15.22
N SER A 79 -6.23 9.17 -15.79
CA SER A 79 -5.64 9.84 -16.94
C SER A 79 -6.45 9.47 -18.19
N ALA A 80 -7.67 10.01 -18.28
CA ALA A 80 -8.46 10.08 -19.50
C ALA A 80 -8.45 11.53 -20.02
N TRP A 81 -7.24 12.04 -20.26
CA TRP A 81 -6.92 13.19 -21.12
C TRP A 81 -5.53 12.82 -21.66
N LEU A 82 -5.38 12.31 -22.88
CA LEU A 82 -5.44 13.06 -24.12
C LEU A 82 -5.71 12.08 -25.26
N ALA A 83 -6.96 12.02 -25.71
CA ALA A 83 -7.27 11.76 -27.11
C ALA A 83 -7.85 13.06 -27.66
N LEU A 84 -6.96 14.01 -27.99
CA LEU A 84 -7.12 15.05 -29.00
C LEU A 84 -5.72 15.51 -29.44
#